data_AF-A0A955MGY9-F1
#
_entry.id   AF-A0A955MGY9-F1
#
_cell.length_a   1.000
_cell.length_b   1.000
_cell.length_c   1.000
_cell.angle_alpha   90.00
_cell.angle_beta   90.00
_cell.angle_gamma   90.00
#
_symmetry.space_group_name_H-M   'P 1'
#
loop_
_entity.id
_entity.type
_entity.pdbx_description
1 polymer ?
#
loop_
_entity_poly.entity_id
_entity_poly.type
_entity_poly.pdbx_seq_one_letter_code
_entity_poly.pdbx_strand_id
1 'polypeptide(L)'
;MTYSILEKIGVVAAVILPLFNIPLITKIVQRRSSKDISLSWALGVWICFLFMLPSGLNTEDIVWKIFNIANITMFSVVVFFTVKYRKGDLGDR
;
A
#
# COMPACT_ATOMS: atom_id res chain seq x y z
N MET A 1 -26.83 14.20 2.28
CA MET A 1 -26.20 12.90 2.58
C MET A 1 -25.74 12.89 4.02
N THR A 2 -26.52 12.28 4.91
CA THR A 2 -26.12 12.00 6.29
C THR A 2 -25.40 10.65 6.29
N TYR A 3 -24.07 10.67 6.36
CA TYR A 3 -23.27 9.44 6.46
C TYR A 3 -23.62 8.69 7.74
N SER A 4 -23.87 7.39 7.61
CA SER A 4 -24.02 6.49 8.75
C SER A 4 -22.74 6.49 9.60
N ILE A 5 -22.86 6.20 10.90
CA ILE A 5 -21.69 6.08 11.78
C ILE A 5 -20.69 5.04 11.25
N LEU A 6 -21.19 4.00 10.59
CA LEU A 6 -20.41 2.92 9.98
C LEU A 6 -19.60 3.41 8.79
N GLU A 7 -20.16 4.25 7.91
CA GLU A 7 -19.41 4.84 6.79
C GLU A 7 -18.29 5.74 7.28
N LYS A 8 -18.52 6.55 8.33
CA LYS A 8 -17.46 7.40 8.91
C LYS A 8 -16.31 6.56 9.45
N ILE A 9 -16.61 5.50 10.20
CA ILE A 9 -15.60 4.56 10.71
C ILE A 9 -14.90 3.87 9.53
N GLY A 10 -15.66 3.47 8.50
CA GLY A 10 -15.14 2.85 7.29
C GLY A 10 -14.15 3.74 6.55
N VAL A 11 -14.47 5.02 6.34
CA VAL A 11 -13.56 5.99 5.70
C VAL A 11 -12.28 6.16 6.53
N VAL A 12 -12.41 6.30 7.85
CA VAL A 12 -11.25 6.45 8.74
C VAL A 12 -10.37 5.19 8.69
N ALA A 13 -10.97 4.01 8.76
CA ALA A 13 -10.26 2.74 8.66
C ALA A 13 -9.58 2.58 7.28
N ALA A 14 -10.26 2.99 6.20
CA ALA A 14 -9.76 2.92 4.83
C ALA A 14 -8.47 3.73 4.62
N VAL A 15 -8.29 4.81 5.38
CA VAL A 15 -7.06 5.63 5.37
C VAL A 15 -6.03 5.11 6.36
N ILE A 16 -6.43 4.78 7.59
CA ILE A 16 -5.50 4.36 8.65
C ILE A 16 -4.82 3.03 8.31
N LEU A 17 -5.54 2.07 7.72
CA LEU A 17 -5.01 0.76 7.41
C LEU A 17 -3.76 0.82 6.51
N PRO A 18 -3.77 1.52 5.35
CA PRO A 18 -2.57 1.66 4.55
C PRO A 18 -1.47 2.49 5.23
N LEU A 19 -1.79 3.41 6.15
CA LEU A 19 -0.77 4.16 6.90
C LEU A 19 0.09 3.27 7.81
N PHE A 20 -0.40 2.08 8.21
CA PHE A 20 0.43 1.09 8.91
C PHE A 20 1.58 0.54 8.06
N ASN A 21 1.65 0.87 6.77
CA ASN A 21 2.84 0.61 5.95
C ASN A 21 3.98 1.61 6.21
N ILE A 22 3.74 2.76 6.86
CA ILE A 22 4.79 3.75 7.16
C ILE A 22 5.90 3.15 8.02
N PRO A 23 5.62 2.48 9.16
CA PRO A 23 6.66 1.82 9.96
C PRO A 23 7.46 0.76 9.19
N LEU A 24 6.84 0.10 8.22
CA LEU A 24 7.53 -0.86 7.34
C LEU A 24 8.53 -0.12 6.45
N ILE A 25 8.08 0.94 5.78
CA ILE A 25 8.93 1.78 4.92
C ILE A 25 10.08 2.40 5.73
N THR A 26 9.81 2.96 6.91
CA THR A 26 10.85 3.57 7.74
C THR A 26 11.91 2.56 8.15
N LYS A 27 11.52 1.33 8.51
CA LYS A 27 12.48 0.25 8.79
C LYS A 27 13.34 -0.11 7.58
N ILE A 28 12.77 -0.20 6.37
CA ILE A 28 13.53 -0.44 5.14
C ILE A 28 14.55 0.67 4.91
N VAL A 29 14.13 1.94 5.05
CA VAL A 29 15.00 3.10 4.85
C VAL A 29 16.11 3.18 5.89
N GLN A 30 15.80 2.94 7.16
CA GLN A 30 16.77 2.93 8.26
C GLN A 30 17.80 1.81 8.12
N ARG A 31 17.36 0.60 7.78
CA ARG A 31 18.25 -0.57 7.56
C ARG A 31 18.99 -0.52 6.23
N ARG A 32 18.56 0.37 5.30
CA ARG A 32 18.98 0.40 3.89
C ARG A 32 18.93 -0.96 3.19
N SER A 33 18.04 -1.85 3.65
CA SER A 33 17.94 -3.22 3.16
C SER A 33 16.48 -3.66 3.23
N SER A 34 16.01 -4.29 2.16
CA SER A 34 14.69 -4.91 2.07
C SER A 34 14.75 -6.44 2.10
N LYS A 35 15.85 -7.04 2.60
CA LYS A 35 16.04 -8.50 2.64
C LYS A 35 14.97 -9.25 3.44
N ASP A 36 14.43 -8.61 4.49
CA ASP A 36 13.40 -9.20 5.37
C ASP A 36 12.02 -9.28 4.70
N ILE A 37 11.82 -8.62 3.55
CA ILE A 37 10.52 -8.53 2.88
C ILE A 37 10.57 -9.32 1.57
N SER A 38 9.55 -10.17 1.38
CA SER A 38 9.37 -10.89 0.11
C SER A 38 8.97 -9.90 -0.99
N LEU A 39 9.84 -9.74 -1.99
CA LEU A 39 9.57 -8.93 -3.16
C LEU A 39 8.32 -9.44 -3.91
N SER A 40 8.17 -10.76 -4.02
CA SER A 40 7.01 -11.39 -4.65
C SER A 40 5.72 -11.09 -3.90
N TRP A 41 5.76 -11.01 -2.56
CA TRP A 41 4.60 -10.60 -1.77
C TRP A 41 4.23 -9.13 -2.03
N ALA A 42 5.21 -8.22 -1.96
CA ALA A 42 4.96 -6.79 -2.19
C ALA A 42 4.40 -6.53 -3.60
N LEU A 43 4.97 -7.18 -4.62
CA LEU A 43 4.49 -7.09 -6.00
C LEU A 43 3.12 -7.75 -6.18
N GLY A 44 2.88 -8.92 -5.59
CA GLY A 44 1.60 -9.61 -5.70
C GLY A 44 0.46 -8.79 -5.10
N VAL A 45 0.66 -8.22 -3.91
CA VAL A 45 -0.34 -7.35 -3.27
C VAL A 45 -0.54 -6.06 -4.08
N TRP A 46 0.52 -5.46 -4.60
CA TRP A 46 0.41 -4.26 -5.43
C TRP A 46 -0.34 -4.51 -6.75
N ILE A 47 -0.07 -5.63 -7.42
CA ILE A 47 -0.79 -6.05 -8.63
C ILE A 47 -2.27 -6.29 -8.32
N CYS A 48 -2.58 -6.88 -7.17
CA CYS A 48 -3.96 -7.05 -6.73
C CYS A 48 -4.68 -5.70 -6.62
N PHE A 49 -4.06 -4.71 -5.96
CA PHE A 49 -4.63 -3.36 -5.87
C PHE A 49 -4.75 -2.67 -7.23
N LEU A 50 -3.83 -2.90 -8.17
CA LEU A 50 -3.96 -2.41 -9.54
C LEU A 50 -5.20 -2.99 -10.24
N PHE A 51 -5.47 -4.29 -10.10
CA PHE A 51 -6.65 -4.92 -10.67
C PHE A 51 -7.94 -4.53 -9.96
N MET A 52 -7.89 -4.21 -8.67
CA MET A 52 -9.04 -3.72 -7.92
C MET A 52 -9.35 -2.24 -8.21
N LEU A 53 -8.36 -1.46 -8.69
CA LEU A 53 -8.51 -0.02 -8.91
C LEU A 53 -9.65 0.36 -9.88
N PRO A 54 -9.85 -0.29 -11.05
CA PRO A 54 -10.98 0.03 -11.93
C PRO A 54 -12.35 -0.17 -11.25
N SER A 55 -12.47 -1.20 -10.41
CA SER A 55 -13.69 -1.43 -9.62
C SER A 55 -13.84 -0.39 -8.51
N GLY A 56 -12.75 -0.02 -7.84
CA GLY A 56 -12.72 1.02 -6.81
C GLY A 56 -13.07 2.43 -7.32
N LEU A 57 -12.73 2.75 -8.57
CA LEU A 57 -13.04 4.05 -9.15
C LEU A 57 -14.49 4.14 -9.69
N ASN A 58 -15.02 3.03 -10.21
CA ASN A 58 -16.37 2.96 -10.78
C ASN A 58 -17.50 2.72 -9.77
N THR A 59 -17.20 2.60 -8.47
CA THR A 59 -18.24 2.46 -7.44
C THR A 59 -18.83 3.80 -6.99
N GLU A 60 -20.07 3.76 -6.50
CA GLU A 60 -20.72 4.85 -5.76
C GLU A 60 -20.30 4.85 -4.27
N ASP A 61 -19.73 3.76 -3.76
CA ASP A 61 -19.26 3.64 -2.37
C ASP A 61 -17.97 4.44 -2.12
N ILE A 62 -18.10 5.50 -1.32
CA ILE A 62 -17.00 6.39 -0.96
C ILE A 62 -15.91 5.69 -0.13
N VAL A 63 -16.27 4.75 0.75
CA VAL A 63 -15.33 4.01 1.59
C VAL A 63 -14.44 3.15 0.70
N TRP A 64 -15.05 2.41 -0.22
CA TRP A 64 -14.34 1.54 -1.16
C TRP A 64 -13.41 2.31 -2.10
N LYS A 65 -13.86 3.48 -2.58
CA LYS A 65 -13.06 4.37 -3.42
C LYS A 65 -11.82 4.90 -2.67
N ILE A 66 -12.01 5.42 -1.46
CA ILE A 66 -10.91 5.92 -0.63
C ILE A 66 -9.96 4.78 -0.27
N PHE A 67 -10.48 3.61 0.10
CA PHE A 67 -9.67 2.43 0.42
C PHE A 67 -8.74 2.05 -0.74
N ASN A 68 -9.27 1.94 -1.96
CA ASN A 68 -8.46 1.56 -3.12
C ASN A 68 -7.39 2.61 -3.44
N ILE A 69 -7.75 3.89 -3.44
CA ILE A 69 -6.82 4.99 -3.72
C ILE A 69 -5.70 5.06 -2.66
N ALA A 70 -6.05 4.98 -1.38
CA ALA A 70 -5.08 5.03 -0.29
C ALA A 70 -4.14 3.82 -0.33
N ASN A 71 -4.68 2.61 -0.54
CA ASN A 71 -3.87 1.39 -0.61
C ASN A 71 -2.96 1.38 -1.83
N ILE A 72 -3.44 1.69 -3.03
CA ILE A 72 -2.58 1.67 -4.22
C ILE A 72 -1.45 2.70 -4.10
N THR A 73 -1.74 3.87 -3.56
CA THR A 73 -0.73 4.91 -3.32
C THR A 73 0.33 4.41 -2.35
N MET A 74 -0.09 3.86 -1.21
CA MET A 74 0.84 3.45 -0.18
C MET A 74 1.64 2.20 -0.53
N PHE A 75 1.00 1.21 -1.17
CA PHE A 75 1.70 0.03 -1.68
C PHE A 75 2.65 0.37 -2.82
N SER A 76 2.35 1.38 -3.66
CA SER A 76 3.32 1.85 -4.67
C SER A 76 4.59 2.39 -4.00
N VAL A 77 4.46 3.12 -2.89
CA VAL A 77 5.60 3.58 -2.09
C VAL A 77 6.35 2.40 -1.47
N VAL A 78 5.65 1.43 -0.89
CA VAL A 78 6.25 0.20 -0.33
C VAL A 78 7.04 -0.56 -1.41
N VAL A 79 6.45 -0.81 -2.58
CA VAL A 79 7.10 -1.49 -3.69
C VAL A 79 8.32 -0.71 -4.16
N PHE A 80 8.21 0.61 -4.35
CA PHE A 80 9.32 1.47 -4.74
C PHE A 80 10.51 1.33 -3.78
N PHE A 81 10.28 1.46 -2.48
CA PHE A 81 11.34 1.32 -1.48
C PHE A 81 11.85 -0.11 -1.37
N THR A 82 10.98 -1.10 -1.50
CA THR A 82 11.37 -2.52 -1.47
C THR A 82 12.31 -2.84 -2.63
N VAL A 83 12.00 -2.38 -3.86
CA VAL A 83 12.86 -2.56 -5.05
C VAL A 83 14.15 -1.76 -4.93
N LYS A 84 14.07 -0.49 -4.52
CA LYS A 84 15.24 0.40 -4.36
C LYS A 84 16.28 -0.17 -3.41
N TYR A 85 15.85 -0.66 -2.25
CA TYR A 85 16.73 -1.21 -1.21
C TYR A 85 16.98 -2.72 -1.35
N ARG A 86 16.50 -3.35 -2.43
CA ARG A 86 16.84 -4.74 -2.80
C ARG A 86 18.26 -4.83 -3.36
N LYS A 87 18.70 -3.76 -4.07
CA LYS A 87 19.94 -3.71 -4.87
C LYS A 87 21.22 -3.38 -4.09
N GLY A 88 21.20 -3.35 -2.76
CA GLY A 88 22.44 -3.30 -1.95
C GLY A 88 23.34 -4.54 -2.05
N ASP A 89 23.15 -5.38 -3.08
CA ASP A 89 23.83 -6.67 -3.31
C ASP A 89 23.98 -6.99 -4.82
N LEU A 90 23.68 -6.04 -5.72
CA LEU A 90 23.79 -6.25 -7.18
C LEU A 90 25.04 -5.59 -7.76
N GLY A 91 26.16 -5.70 -7.02
CA GLY A 91 27.47 -5.17 -7.39
C GLY A 91 28.64 -6.02 -6.88
N ASP A 92 28.39 -7.30 -6.56
CA ASP A 92 29.46 -8.23 -6.15
C ASP A 92 29.17 -9.66 -6.66
N ARG A 93 28.77 -9.76 -7.93
CA ARG A 93 28.76 -11.01 -8.70
C ARG A 93 29.26 -10.74 -10.12
#